data_AF-A0A3G3JU56-F1
#
_entry.id   AF-A0A3G3JU56-F1
#
_cell.length_a   1.000
_cell.length_b   1.000
_cell.length_c   1.000
_cell.angle_alpha   90.00
_cell.angle_beta   90.00
_cell.angle_gamma   90.00
#
_symmetry.space_group_name_H-M   'P 1'
#
loop_
_entity.id
_entity.type
_entity.pdbx_description
1 polymer ?
#
loop_
_entity_poly.entity_id
_entity_poly.type
_entity_poly.pdbx_seq_one_letter_code
_entity_poly.pdbx_strand_id
1 'polypeptide(L)'
;MHRLRKEVRFVRNKTWIGTAGVVLAIAAGLLLFPRNHGPGRTAEPPVPQSSPLAAARESHYKELTVRQDMEATERLGRMQSIRDARQFAIRVSRSQTASAKPDQALLGYLREHPELAGAAWIAGPGGKDRTAGTAVSGMQSSGDAHWKSARSAVLGGQSYSSPAFSVNGHAYFIIGEPSPARKGQGVIALVSASAVQEVERHQRRNLRLIPFPAEGRYRTESVLPNTTKDITVRKGEDNGNASHYSVDEVVVKFRKPLQPKELLRLRKDLDLTVVRQTRQTYVFRSRKHRAEPLMEYFKKFDPVYVEPHYLYLTNELDGETDPQPIVPNDTLYSRYQWNLPQIDTEQGWNVNRGSQVIVAVVDTGVQSDHPDLQGKLVPGVNIVDSSKPPEDDVGHGTHVAGIIAAQINNHEGVAGLTWYTKIMPVKALDSSGAGSTYSVAEGVIWAADHGANVINMSLGNYAQAQFLHDAIRYANNKGVLVVAASGNDNTDRPGYPAAYPEVVAVSATDPGGGKAEYSNFGDYIDVAAPGTSIASTYPGSRYASLSGTSMASPHVAALASLIRGANPQLSNAEVANVLRSTAVDLGDKGKDKYYGYGQIDIRNALRSVGGQASSLQMYPDQVRRELESIGIR
;
A
#
# COMPACT_ATOMS: atom_id res chain seq x y z
N MET A 1 -102.17 -11.23 2.74
CA MET A 1 -102.17 -9.76 2.97
C MET A 1 -101.18 -9.43 4.09
N HIS A 2 -100.13 -8.68 3.73
CA HIS A 2 -99.49 -7.59 4.50
C HIS A 2 -98.95 -7.77 5.94
N ARG A 3 -97.71 -7.28 6.08
CA ARG A 3 -97.04 -6.60 7.23
C ARG A 3 -96.59 -7.47 8.41
N LEU A 4 -95.27 -7.57 8.69
CA LEU A 4 -94.30 -6.61 9.26
C LEU A 4 -94.24 -6.61 10.80
N ARG A 5 -93.02 -6.88 11.29
CA ARG A 5 -92.34 -6.49 12.54
C ARG A 5 -92.37 -7.41 13.77
N LYS A 6 -91.12 -7.74 14.16
CA LYS A 6 -90.47 -7.75 15.49
C LYS A 6 -90.87 -8.83 16.51
N GLU A 7 -89.85 -9.57 16.97
CA GLU A 7 -89.29 -9.67 18.35
C GLU A 7 -88.39 -10.94 18.39
N VAL A 8 -87.14 -10.93 18.85
CA VAL A 8 -86.56 -10.72 20.19
C VAL A 8 -86.88 -11.84 21.20
N ARG A 9 -85.78 -12.47 21.67
CA ARG A 9 -85.50 -13.18 22.95
C ARG A 9 -85.66 -14.72 23.08
N PHE A 10 -84.52 -15.24 23.56
CA PHE A 10 -84.30 -16.22 24.65
C PHE A 10 -84.44 -17.74 24.43
N VAL A 11 -83.25 -18.37 24.48
CA VAL A 11 -82.83 -19.44 25.42
C VAL A 11 -83.37 -20.87 25.27
N ARG A 12 -82.38 -21.76 25.04
CA ARG A 12 -82.18 -23.17 25.43
C ARG A 12 -82.93 -24.33 24.75
N ASN A 13 -82.07 -25.24 24.29
CA ASN A 13 -82.13 -26.72 24.35
C ASN A 13 -83.07 -27.46 23.39
N LYS A 14 -82.52 -28.19 22.40
CA LYS A 14 -82.25 -29.64 22.47
C LYS A 14 -81.71 -30.23 21.14
N THR A 15 -80.52 -30.84 21.23
CA THR A 15 -80.10 -32.18 20.71
C THR A 15 -80.18 -32.61 19.23
N TRP A 16 -79.01 -33.11 18.75
CA TRP A 16 -78.72 -34.22 17.78
C TRP A 16 -78.80 -33.85 16.26
N ILE A 17 -77.89 -34.17 15.31
CA ILE A 17 -76.78 -35.13 15.06
C ILE A 17 -75.82 -34.41 14.06
N GLY A 18 -74.48 -34.41 14.14
CA GLY A 18 -73.60 -35.51 13.74
C GLY A 18 -72.21 -35.04 13.27
N THR A 19 -71.20 -35.84 13.65
CA THR A 19 -69.83 -36.01 13.12
C THR A 19 -68.82 -34.85 13.10
N ALA A 20 -67.82 -34.97 13.99
CA ALA A 20 -66.38 -35.10 13.69
C ALA A 20 -65.52 -34.37 14.75
N GLY A 21 -64.67 -35.08 15.49
CA GLY A 21 -63.77 -34.44 16.47
C GLY A 21 -62.90 -35.38 17.30
N VAL A 22 -61.63 -35.49 16.90
CA VAL A 22 -60.36 -35.43 17.66
C VAL A 22 -60.36 -35.73 19.18
N VAL A 23 -59.30 -36.47 19.60
CA VAL A 23 -58.36 -36.22 20.74
C VAL A 23 -58.10 -37.50 21.54
N LEU A 24 -56.82 -37.87 21.70
CA LEU A 24 -56.18 -38.44 22.90
C LEU A 24 -54.69 -38.70 22.55
N ALA A 25 -53.67 -38.58 23.40
CA ALA A 25 -53.46 -37.90 24.68
C ALA A 25 -51.96 -38.02 25.03
N ILE A 26 -51.52 -37.11 25.89
CA ILE A 26 -50.19 -37.01 26.51
C ILE A 26 -50.07 -38.04 27.65
N ALA A 27 -48.90 -38.68 27.82
CA ALA A 27 -48.20 -38.84 29.12
C ALA A 27 -46.95 -39.73 29.04
N ALA A 28 -45.98 -39.41 29.90
CA ALA A 28 -44.62 -39.93 29.97
C ALA A 28 -44.46 -41.20 30.85
N GLY A 29 -43.34 -41.91 30.65
CA GLY A 29 -42.48 -42.31 31.77
C GLY A 29 -42.30 -43.80 32.12
N LEU A 30 -41.05 -44.27 31.95
CA LEU A 30 -40.26 -45.19 32.80
C LEU A 30 -40.53 -46.72 32.76
N LEU A 31 -39.53 -47.50 32.32
CA LEU A 31 -38.62 -48.33 33.18
C LEU A 31 -37.74 -49.33 32.37
N LEU A 32 -36.41 -49.34 32.68
CA LEU A 32 -35.46 -50.49 32.80
C LEU A 32 -34.99 -51.25 31.51
N PHE A 33 -33.72 -51.54 31.13
CA PHE A 33 -32.30 -51.61 31.64
C PHE A 33 -31.33 -51.76 30.38
N PRO A 34 -29.97 -51.93 30.45
CA PRO A 34 -28.87 -51.15 31.05
C PRO A 34 -27.64 -50.84 30.10
N ARG A 35 -26.82 -49.84 30.51
CA ARG A 35 -25.36 -49.57 30.30
C ARG A 35 -24.63 -49.81 28.96
N ASN A 36 -23.99 -48.74 28.43
CA ASN A 36 -22.50 -48.63 28.45
C ASN A 36 -22.02 -47.18 28.17
N HIS A 37 -20.97 -46.74 28.89
CA HIS A 37 -20.29 -45.45 28.70
C HIS A 37 -19.14 -45.57 27.69
N GLY A 38 -19.00 -44.58 26.80
CA GLY A 38 -17.83 -44.34 25.93
C GLY A 38 -17.61 -42.83 25.76
N PRO A 39 -16.36 -42.36 25.58
CA PRO A 39 -15.92 -41.04 26.01
C PRO A 39 -16.48 -39.90 25.14
N GLY A 40 -16.66 -38.75 25.78
CA GLY A 40 -17.24 -37.54 25.20
C GLY A 40 -16.51 -37.08 23.93
N ARG A 41 -17.26 -37.01 22.83
CA ARG A 41 -16.98 -36.08 21.76
C ARG A 41 -17.33 -34.69 22.28
N THR A 42 -16.31 -33.89 22.60
CA THR A 42 -16.46 -32.43 22.64
C THR A 42 -17.04 -32.02 21.30
N ALA A 43 -18.26 -31.48 21.30
CA ALA A 43 -18.85 -30.90 20.11
C ALA A 43 -17.89 -29.81 19.58
N GLU A 44 -17.42 -29.97 18.35
CA GLU A 44 -16.64 -28.92 17.67
C GLU A 44 -17.47 -27.62 17.65
N PRO A 45 -16.86 -26.47 17.95
CA PRO A 45 -17.57 -25.20 17.88
C PRO A 45 -18.00 -24.91 16.44
N PRO A 46 -19.19 -24.32 16.22
CA PRO A 46 -19.69 -24.03 14.89
C PRO A 46 -18.78 -23.02 14.16
N VAL A 47 -18.46 -23.34 12.91
CA VAL A 47 -17.62 -22.56 12.00
C VAL A 47 -18.27 -21.20 11.67
N PRO A 48 -17.54 -20.05 11.74
CA PRO A 48 -18.09 -18.74 11.38
C PRO A 48 -18.33 -18.63 9.86
N GLN A 49 -19.53 -18.22 9.45
CA GLN A 49 -19.88 -17.94 8.04
C GLN A 49 -19.80 -16.45 7.71
N SER A 50 -19.36 -16.12 6.50
CA SER A 50 -19.34 -14.75 5.97
C SER A 50 -20.70 -14.28 5.62
N SER A 51 -20.93 -12.99 5.75
CA SER A 51 -22.20 -12.44 5.28
C SER A 51 -22.02 -12.19 3.82
N PRO A 52 -22.99 -12.61 3.00
CA PRO A 52 -23.16 -12.08 1.67
C PRO A 52 -23.06 -10.54 1.65
N LEU A 53 -23.53 -9.87 2.70
CA LEU A 53 -23.40 -8.42 2.89
C LEU A 53 -21.97 -7.92 3.16
N ALA A 54 -21.05 -8.73 3.69
CA ALA A 54 -19.64 -8.36 3.85
C ALA A 54 -18.89 -8.53 2.52
N ALA A 55 -19.03 -9.68 1.86
CA ALA A 55 -18.41 -9.97 0.57
C ALA A 55 -18.91 -9.03 -0.55
N ALA A 56 -20.21 -8.69 -0.56
CA ALA A 56 -20.76 -7.73 -1.53
C ALA A 56 -20.24 -6.29 -1.30
N ARG A 57 -20.05 -5.88 -0.04
CA ARG A 57 -19.43 -4.58 0.27
C ARG A 57 -17.96 -4.56 -0.18
N GLU A 58 -17.20 -5.58 0.15
CA GLU A 58 -15.79 -5.70 -0.26
C GLU A 58 -15.64 -5.68 -1.79
N SER A 59 -16.47 -6.44 -2.52
CA SER A 59 -16.48 -6.46 -3.98
C SER A 59 -16.82 -5.08 -4.55
N HIS A 60 -17.78 -4.36 -3.95
CA HIS A 60 -18.13 -3.00 -4.37
C HIS A 60 -16.97 -2.02 -4.17
N TYR A 61 -16.28 -2.05 -3.03
CA TYR A 61 -15.11 -1.21 -2.78
C TYR A 61 -13.96 -1.54 -3.73
N LYS A 62 -13.68 -2.82 -3.95
CA LYS A 62 -12.66 -3.25 -4.92
C LYS A 62 -12.98 -2.75 -6.33
N GLU A 63 -14.23 -2.82 -6.77
CA GLU A 63 -14.64 -2.23 -8.06
C GLU A 63 -14.44 -0.71 -8.11
N LEU A 64 -14.74 0.01 -7.01
CA LEU A 64 -14.47 1.45 -6.92
C LEU A 64 -12.96 1.72 -7.02
N THR A 65 -12.12 0.94 -6.34
CA THR A 65 -10.66 1.03 -6.44
C THR A 65 -10.16 0.81 -7.86
N VAL A 66 -10.69 -0.20 -8.58
CA VAL A 66 -10.34 -0.42 -10.00
C VAL A 66 -10.68 0.83 -10.83
N ARG A 67 -11.88 1.41 -10.65
CA ARG A 67 -12.27 2.63 -11.38
C ARG A 67 -11.37 3.81 -11.05
N GLN A 68 -11.02 4.00 -9.77
CA GLN A 68 -10.08 5.05 -9.35
C GLN A 68 -8.71 4.88 -10.00
N ASP A 69 -8.19 3.66 -10.07
CA ASP A 69 -6.92 3.35 -10.73
C ASP A 69 -6.96 3.57 -12.23
N MET A 70 -8.06 3.20 -12.89
CA MET A 70 -8.29 3.48 -14.31
C MET A 70 -8.32 4.97 -14.59
N GLU A 71 -9.07 5.75 -13.80
CA GLU A 71 -9.15 7.19 -13.94
C GLU A 71 -7.81 7.88 -13.65
N ALA A 72 -7.08 7.43 -12.63
CA ALA A 72 -5.76 7.96 -12.32
C ALA A 72 -4.77 7.64 -13.45
N THR A 73 -4.78 6.42 -13.98
CA THR A 73 -3.96 6.00 -15.13
C THR A 73 -4.25 6.84 -16.38
N GLU A 74 -5.53 7.07 -16.68
CA GLU A 74 -5.93 7.93 -17.80
C GLU A 74 -5.35 9.34 -17.65
N ARG A 75 -5.45 9.91 -16.45
CA ARG A 75 -4.92 11.24 -16.14
C ARG A 75 -3.39 11.30 -16.26
N LEU A 76 -2.69 10.26 -15.79
CA LEU A 76 -1.22 10.14 -15.89
C LEU A 76 -0.80 10.12 -17.37
N GLY A 77 -1.40 9.23 -18.17
CA GLY A 77 -1.11 9.12 -19.60
C GLY A 77 -1.41 10.42 -20.35
N ARG A 78 -2.52 11.08 -20.04
CA ARG A 78 -2.86 12.39 -20.63
C ARG A 78 -1.84 13.46 -20.31
N MET A 79 -1.38 13.56 -19.06
CA MET A 79 -0.39 14.56 -18.65
C MET A 79 0.97 14.30 -19.28
N GLN A 80 1.39 13.03 -19.35
CA GLN A 80 2.57 12.60 -20.07
C GLN A 80 2.50 13.06 -21.53
N SER A 81 1.45 12.69 -22.26
CA SER A 81 1.33 13.02 -23.68
C SER A 81 1.28 14.53 -23.94
N ILE A 82 0.63 15.32 -23.06
CA ILE A 82 0.61 16.79 -23.16
C ILE A 82 2.02 17.37 -23.02
N ARG A 83 2.79 16.91 -22.03
CA ARG A 83 4.18 17.34 -21.84
C ARG A 83 5.02 17.01 -23.07
N ASP A 84 4.93 15.78 -23.56
CA ASP A 84 5.74 15.29 -24.69
C ASP A 84 5.40 16.02 -25.98
N ALA A 85 4.11 16.26 -26.23
CA ALA A 85 3.63 17.07 -27.33
C ALA A 85 4.17 18.51 -27.27
N ARG A 86 4.19 19.14 -26.09
CA ARG A 86 4.78 20.47 -25.90
C ARG A 86 6.28 20.48 -26.19
N GLN A 87 7.03 19.51 -25.66
CA GLN A 87 8.47 19.42 -25.90
C GLN A 87 8.79 19.18 -27.37
N PHE A 88 8.02 18.31 -28.03
CA PHE A 88 8.09 18.12 -29.47
C PHE A 88 7.83 19.42 -30.22
N ALA A 89 6.76 20.16 -29.88
CA ALA A 89 6.43 21.41 -30.54
C ALA A 89 7.52 22.48 -30.38
N ILE A 90 8.12 22.58 -29.20
CA ILE A 90 9.27 23.45 -28.94
C ILE A 90 10.45 23.06 -29.83
N ARG A 91 10.80 21.77 -29.87
CA ARG A 91 11.93 21.22 -30.63
C ARG A 91 11.79 21.52 -32.12
N VAL A 92 10.63 21.21 -32.70
CA VAL A 92 10.37 21.38 -34.14
C VAL A 92 10.27 22.86 -34.54
N SER A 93 9.69 23.71 -33.69
CA SER A 93 9.66 25.15 -34.00
C SER A 93 11.02 25.83 -33.91
N ARG A 94 11.94 25.33 -33.07
CA ARG A 94 13.30 25.85 -32.93
C ARG A 94 14.25 25.33 -34.02
N SER A 95 14.05 24.10 -34.51
CA SER A 95 14.96 23.43 -35.46
C SER A 95 14.84 23.87 -36.92
N GLN A 96 14.11 24.95 -37.24
CA GLN A 96 13.99 25.48 -38.61
C GLN A 96 15.27 26.16 -39.17
N THR A 97 16.45 25.63 -38.86
CA THR A 97 17.55 25.59 -39.84
C THR A 97 17.13 24.61 -40.96
N ALA A 98 17.34 24.98 -42.21
CA ALA A 98 16.72 24.42 -43.43
C ALA A 98 16.81 22.88 -43.70
N SER A 99 17.30 22.05 -42.76
CA SER A 99 17.51 20.60 -42.94
C SER A 99 16.61 19.68 -42.09
N ALA A 100 15.94 20.15 -41.03
CA ALA A 100 15.06 19.30 -40.22
C ALA A 100 13.66 19.21 -40.83
N LYS A 101 13.37 18.14 -41.58
CA LYS A 101 12.05 17.90 -42.19
C LYS A 101 11.05 17.51 -41.08
N PRO A 102 9.92 18.24 -40.89
CA PRO A 102 8.90 17.90 -39.89
C PRO A 102 8.40 16.46 -39.98
N ASP A 103 8.42 15.87 -41.17
CA ASP A 103 8.06 14.46 -41.39
C ASP A 103 8.99 13.49 -40.63
N GLN A 104 10.31 13.72 -40.64
CA GLN A 104 11.27 12.89 -39.90
C GLN A 104 11.15 13.11 -38.39
N ALA A 105 10.89 14.34 -37.95
CA ALA A 105 10.66 14.63 -36.54
C ALA A 105 9.41 13.91 -36.03
N LEU A 106 8.30 13.93 -36.78
CA LEU A 106 7.08 13.19 -36.44
C LEU A 106 7.32 11.68 -36.37
N LEU A 107 8.09 11.10 -37.30
CA LEU A 107 8.44 9.67 -37.23
C LEU A 107 9.32 9.34 -36.01
N GLY A 108 10.24 10.23 -35.63
CA GLY A 108 11.00 10.11 -34.38
C GLY A 108 10.07 10.13 -33.17
N TYR A 109 9.15 11.08 -33.13
CA TYR A 109 8.17 11.24 -32.06
C TYR A 109 7.30 9.97 -31.89
N LEU A 110 6.80 9.39 -32.98
CA LEU A 110 6.04 8.13 -32.89
C LEU A 110 6.86 6.91 -32.46
N ARG A 111 8.18 6.91 -32.69
CA ARG A 111 9.06 5.82 -32.20
C ARG A 111 9.41 5.97 -30.73
N GLU A 112 9.58 7.21 -30.27
CA GLU A 112 9.84 7.54 -28.87
C GLU A 112 8.60 7.31 -27.98
N HIS A 113 7.40 7.40 -28.58
CA HIS A 113 6.11 7.34 -27.88
C HIS A 113 5.18 6.28 -28.50
N PRO A 114 5.34 4.99 -28.13
CA PRO A 114 4.58 3.88 -28.70
C PRO A 114 3.06 3.96 -28.43
N GLU A 115 2.63 4.77 -27.46
CA GLU A 115 1.23 5.07 -27.18
C GLU A 115 0.57 5.95 -28.25
N LEU A 116 1.36 6.63 -29.09
CA LEU A 116 0.84 7.50 -30.15
C LEU A 116 0.46 6.69 -31.38
N ALA A 117 -0.84 6.64 -31.67
CA ALA A 117 -1.35 6.01 -32.88
C ALA A 117 -1.14 6.90 -34.13
N GLY A 118 -1.03 8.21 -33.94
CA GLY A 118 -0.73 9.16 -35.00
C GLY A 118 -0.50 10.57 -34.48
N ALA A 119 0.20 11.39 -35.27
CA ALA A 119 0.51 12.76 -34.92
C ALA A 119 0.54 13.66 -36.17
N ALA A 120 0.30 14.95 -35.96
CA ALA A 120 0.32 15.95 -37.00
C ALA A 120 1.00 17.25 -36.56
N TRP A 121 1.88 17.76 -37.41
CA TRP A 121 2.47 19.08 -37.30
C TRP A 121 1.59 20.11 -38.02
N ILE A 122 1.15 21.13 -37.28
CA ILE A 122 0.37 22.25 -37.79
C ILE A 122 1.32 23.38 -38.18
N ALA A 123 1.37 23.70 -39.47
CA ALA A 123 2.36 24.62 -40.03
C ALA A 123 1.98 26.11 -39.88
N GLY A 124 0.77 26.39 -39.41
CA GLY A 124 0.20 27.73 -39.30
C GLY A 124 -0.66 28.15 -40.49
N PRO A 125 -1.26 29.35 -40.46
CA PRO A 125 -2.13 29.83 -41.52
C PRO A 125 -1.43 29.82 -42.89
N GLY A 126 -2.05 29.16 -43.88
CA GLY A 126 -1.49 29.02 -45.24
C GLY A 126 -0.39 27.97 -45.41
N GLY A 127 0.07 27.33 -44.32
CA GLY A 127 1.01 26.22 -44.37
C GLY A 127 0.32 24.86 -44.57
N LYS A 128 1.05 23.91 -45.16
CA LYS A 128 0.56 22.52 -45.30
C LYS A 128 0.92 21.70 -44.06
N ASP A 129 -0.11 21.21 -43.37
CA ASP A 129 0.04 20.31 -42.23
C ASP A 129 0.72 19.00 -42.66
N ARG A 130 1.52 18.42 -41.76
CA ARG A 130 2.22 17.15 -41.97
C ARG A 130 1.71 16.13 -40.98
N THR A 131 1.49 14.90 -41.43
CA THR A 131 0.92 13.83 -40.61
C THR A 131 1.80 12.59 -40.68
N ALA A 132 1.93 11.87 -39.58
CA ALA A 132 2.59 10.58 -39.51
C ALA A 132 1.79 9.63 -38.62
N GLY A 133 2.05 8.32 -38.77
CA GLY A 133 1.35 7.26 -38.07
C GLY A 133 0.12 6.79 -38.84
N THR A 134 -0.63 5.87 -38.23
CA THR A 134 -1.75 5.23 -38.89
C THR A 134 -2.89 6.24 -39.00
N ALA A 135 -3.36 6.51 -40.22
CA ALA A 135 -4.68 7.06 -40.41
C ALA A 135 -5.65 6.04 -39.81
N VAL A 136 -6.19 6.29 -38.62
CA VAL A 136 -7.05 5.31 -37.96
C VAL A 136 -8.33 5.17 -38.78
N SER A 137 -8.35 4.15 -39.65
CA SER A 137 -9.50 3.77 -40.44
C SER A 137 -10.66 3.48 -39.48
N GLY A 138 -11.72 4.28 -39.57
CA GLY A 138 -12.84 4.21 -38.62
C GLY A 138 -12.77 5.22 -37.47
N MET A 139 -11.89 6.23 -37.52
CA MET A 139 -12.08 7.46 -36.75
C MET A 139 -13.42 8.09 -37.19
N GLN A 140 -14.49 7.69 -36.51
CA GLN A 140 -15.86 8.14 -36.75
C GLN A 140 -15.98 9.66 -36.51
N SER A 141 -17.17 10.20 -36.74
CA SER A 141 -17.50 11.63 -36.64
C SER A 141 -17.01 12.32 -35.34
N SER A 142 -16.91 11.59 -34.23
CA SER A 142 -16.42 12.11 -32.94
C SER A 142 -14.91 12.40 -32.94
N GLY A 143 -14.07 11.48 -33.42
CA GLY A 143 -12.63 11.69 -33.51
C GLY A 143 -12.28 12.82 -34.47
N ASP A 144 -12.97 12.88 -35.62
CA ASP A 144 -12.82 13.99 -36.59
C ASP A 144 -13.22 15.35 -35.99
N ALA A 145 -14.28 15.40 -35.19
CA ALA A 145 -14.71 16.64 -34.53
C ALA A 145 -13.68 17.11 -33.49
N HIS A 146 -13.15 16.19 -32.69
CA HIS A 146 -12.08 16.49 -31.73
C HIS A 146 -10.78 16.90 -32.41
N TRP A 147 -10.42 16.26 -33.54
CA TRP A 147 -9.26 16.63 -34.33
C TRP A 147 -9.38 18.05 -34.89
N LYS A 148 -10.55 18.41 -35.45
CA LYS A 148 -10.82 19.78 -35.91
C LYS A 148 -10.75 20.79 -34.78
N SER A 149 -11.28 20.45 -33.60
CA SER A 149 -11.23 21.30 -32.41
C SER A 149 -9.80 21.52 -31.92
N ALA A 150 -9.00 20.44 -31.88
CA ALA A 150 -7.58 20.51 -31.54
C ALA A 150 -6.81 21.42 -32.51
N ARG A 151 -7.08 21.29 -33.81
CA ARG A 151 -6.46 22.13 -34.84
C ARG A 151 -6.82 23.61 -34.67
N SER A 152 -8.10 23.93 -34.45
CA SER A 152 -8.53 25.31 -34.19
C SER A 152 -7.88 25.89 -32.94
N ALA A 153 -7.77 25.10 -31.86
CA ALA A 153 -7.10 25.53 -30.64
C ALA A 153 -5.61 25.83 -30.88
N VAL A 154 -4.88 24.91 -31.52
CA VAL A 154 -3.45 25.08 -31.86
C VAL A 154 -3.22 26.32 -32.73
N LEU A 155 -4.04 26.54 -33.75
CA LEU A 155 -3.97 27.76 -34.59
C LEU A 155 -4.23 29.03 -33.77
N GLY A 156 -5.13 28.95 -32.79
CA GLY A 156 -5.42 30.01 -31.81
C GLY A 156 -4.35 30.18 -30.73
N GLY A 157 -3.32 29.34 -30.69
CA GLY A 157 -2.29 29.35 -29.66
C GLY A 157 -2.76 28.80 -28.31
N GLN A 158 -3.78 27.94 -28.29
CA GLN A 158 -4.35 27.31 -27.11
C GLN A 158 -4.10 25.80 -27.12
N SER A 159 -3.87 25.23 -25.93
CA SER A 159 -3.86 23.77 -25.74
C SER A 159 -5.27 23.19 -25.85
N TYR A 160 -5.37 21.94 -26.28
CA TYR A 160 -6.62 21.20 -26.37
C TYR A 160 -6.45 19.76 -25.90
N SER A 161 -7.47 19.23 -25.25
CA SER A 161 -7.51 17.85 -24.78
C SER A 161 -8.95 17.36 -24.85
N SER A 162 -9.23 16.35 -25.67
CA SER A 162 -10.57 15.77 -25.78
C SER A 162 -10.86 14.83 -24.60
N PRO A 163 -12.14 14.60 -24.25
CA PRO A 163 -12.52 13.39 -23.53
C PRO A 163 -12.05 12.13 -24.27
N ALA A 164 -11.94 11.00 -23.57
CA ALA A 164 -11.68 9.71 -24.19
C ALA A 164 -12.88 9.26 -25.05
N PHE A 165 -12.60 8.63 -26.19
CA PHE A 165 -13.58 8.07 -27.10
C PHE A 165 -13.12 6.70 -27.61
N SER A 166 -14.04 5.85 -28.06
CA SER A 166 -13.71 4.51 -28.55
C SER A 166 -13.61 4.46 -30.07
N VAL A 167 -12.61 3.76 -30.60
CA VAL A 167 -12.47 3.41 -32.01
C VAL A 167 -12.21 1.91 -32.08
N ASN A 168 -13.09 1.17 -32.75
CA ASN A 168 -13.01 -0.30 -32.88
C ASN A 168 -12.82 -1.03 -31.53
N GLY A 169 -13.44 -0.54 -30.45
CA GLY A 169 -13.34 -1.13 -29.10
C GLY A 169 -12.11 -0.68 -28.29
N HIS A 170 -11.20 0.09 -28.88
CA HIS A 170 -10.04 0.65 -28.19
C HIS A 170 -10.28 2.10 -27.79
N ALA A 171 -9.88 2.48 -26.59
CA ALA A 171 -10.02 3.85 -26.11
C ALA A 171 -8.87 4.74 -26.61
N TYR A 172 -9.21 5.94 -27.05
CA TYR A 172 -8.27 6.96 -27.52
C TYR A 172 -8.67 8.34 -26.99
N PHE A 173 -7.74 9.27 -27.01
CA PHE A 173 -8.02 10.70 -26.86
C PHE A 173 -7.11 11.52 -27.78
N ILE A 174 -7.51 12.76 -28.04
CA ILE A 174 -6.76 13.70 -28.86
C ILE A 174 -6.25 14.84 -27.99
N ILE A 175 -4.98 15.18 -28.18
CA ILE A 175 -4.37 16.38 -27.62
C ILE A 175 -3.86 17.29 -28.73
N GLY A 176 -3.87 18.60 -28.47
CA GLY A 176 -3.30 19.61 -29.35
C GLY A 176 -2.49 20.60 -28.53
N GLU A 177 -1.22 20.77 -28.85
CA GLU A 177 -0.31 21.63 -28.11
C GLU A 177 0.33 22.69 -29.02
N PRO A 178 0.11 23.98 -28.74
CA PRO A 178 0.67 25.05 -29.55
C PRO A 178 2.17 25.18 -29.29
N SER A 179 2.88 25.61 -30.33
CA SER A 179 4.28 26.00 -30.18
C SER A 179 4.36 27.33 -29.42
N PRO A 180 5.12 27.39 -28.31
CA PRO A 180 5.36 28.66 -27.63
C PRO A 180 6.33 29.56 -28.42
N ALA A 181 7.05 29.01 -29.40
CA ALA A 181 8.04 29.75 -30.19
C ALA A 181 7.42 30.44 -31.41
N ARG A 182 6.32 29.91 -31.97
CA ARG A 182 5.71 30.45 -33.20
C ARG A 182 4.19 30.34 -33.14
N LYS A 183 3.53 31.50 -33.18
CA LYS A 183 2.06 31.61 -33.15
C LYS A 183 1.44 30.86 -34.34
N GLY A 184 0.40 30.08 -34.06
CA GLY A 184 -0.34 29.31 -35.05
C GLY A 184 0.32 27.98 -35.44
N GLN A 185 1.51 27.66 -34.95
CA GLN A 185 2.13 26.35 -35.13
C GLN A 185 1.93 25.48 -33.90
N GLY A 186 2.05 24.16 -34.07
CA GLY A 186 1.99 23.22 -32.96
C GLY A 186 1.83 21.79 -33.43
N VAL A 187 1.50 20.90 -32.50
CA VAL A 187 1.30 19.48 -32.76
C VAL A 187 -0.08 19.03 -32.30
N ILE A 188 -0.67 18.10 -33.03
CA ILE A 188 -1.84 17.33 -32.61
C ILE A 188 -1.40 15.87 -32.52
N ALA A 189 -1.82 15.16 -31.47
CA ALA A 189 -1.53 13.75 -31.31
C ALA A 189 -2.79 12.96 -30.96
N LEU A 190 -2.93 11.79 -31.58
CA LEU A 190 -3.90 10.77 -31.22
C LEU A 190 -3.21 9.74 -30.32
N VAL A 191 -3.69 9.66 -29.08
CA VAL A 191 -3.07 8.85 -28.04
C VAL A 191 -3.97 7.65 -27.74
N SER A 192 -3.39 6.45 -27.68
CA SER A 192 -4.07 5.26 -27.19
C SER A 192 -4.16 5.29 -25.68
N ALA A 193 -5.36 5.05 -25.14
CA ALA A 193 -5.58 4.83 -23.71
C ALA A 193 -5.58 3.33 -23.36
N SER A 194 -4.85 2.49 -24.11
CA SER A 194 -4.78 1.05 -23.87
C SER A 194 -4.29 0.69 -22.46
N ALA A 195 -3.42 1.54 -21.87
CA ALA A 195 -2.91 1.37 -20.52
C ALA A 195 -4.05 1.27 -19.50
N VAL A 196 -5.15 2.01 -19.70
CA VAL A 196 -6.32 1.97 -18.83
C VAL A 196 -7.00 0.60 -18.86
N GLN A 197 -7.11 -0.02 -20.04
CA GLN A 197 -7.70 -1.35 -20.20
C GLN A 197 -6.77 -2.45 -19.66
N GLU A 198 -5.46 -2.28 -19.82
CA GLU A 198 -4.45 -3.16 -19.23
C GLU A 198 -4.50 -3.11 -17.71
N VAL A 199 -4.55 -1.90 -17.12
CA VAL A 199 -4.73 -1.67 -15.68
C VAL A 199 -6.04 -2.26 -15.18
N GLU A 200 -7.16 -2.09 -15.89
CA GLU A 200 -8.43 -2.70 -15.51
C GLU A 200 -8.31 -4.22 -15.39
N ARG A 201 -7.79 -4.89 -16.44
CA ARG A 201 -7.61 -6.35 -16.44
C ARG A 201 -6.68 -6.78 -15.32
N HIS A 202 -5.56 -6.07 -15.17
CA HIS A 202 -4.56 -6.33 -14.13
C HIS A 202 -5.15 -6.20 -12.72
N GLN A 203 -5.81 -5.09 -12.41
CA GLN A 203 -6.38 -4.82 -11.10
C GLN A 203 -7.55 -5.75 -10.77
N ARG A 204 -8.39 -6.10 -11.76
CA ARG A 204 -9.44 -7.11 -11.55
C ARG A 204 -8.87 -8.46 -11.12
N ARG A 205 -7.71 -8.89 -11.65
CA ARG A 205 -7.03 -10.11 -11.18
C ARG A 205 -6.40 -9.92 -9.81
N ASN A 206 -5.62 -8.85 -9.62
CA ASN A 206 -4.81 -8.67 -8.42
C ASN A 206 -5.64 -8.36 -7.16
N LEU A 207 -6.75 -7.64 -7.32
CA LEU A 207 -7.75 -7.41 -6.26
C LEU A 207 -8.76 -8.57 -6.16
N ARG A 208 -8.59 -9.63 -6.97
CA ARG A 208 -9.35 -10.88 -6.92
C ARG A 208 -10.85 -10.68 -7.15
N LEU A 209 -11.18 -9.77 -8.07
CA LEU A 209 -12.53 -9.55 -8.60
C LEU A 209 -12.89 -10.56 -9.70
N ILE A 210 -11.89 -11.17 -10.34
CA ILE A 210 -12.07 -12.30 -11.24
C ILE A 210 -11.17 -13.45 -10.78
N PRO A 211 -11.62 -14.71 -10.92
CA PRO A 211 -10.75 -15.86 -10.70
C PRO A 211 -9.58 -15.81 -11.68
N PHE A 212 -8.39 -16.23 -11.24
CA PHE A 212 -7.26 -16.41 -12.14
C PHE A 212 -7.69 -17.37 -13.25
N PRO A 213 -7.68 -16.96 -14.53
CA PRO A 213 -8.05 -17.85 -15.61
C PRO A 213 -7.08 -19.02 -15.65
N ALA A 214 -7.57 -20.21 -16.02
CA ALA A 214 -6.71 -21.36 -16.29
C ALA A 214 -6.01 -21.12 -17.65
N GLU A 215 -4.89 -20.42 -17.65
CA GLU A 215 -4.09 -20.16 -18.85
C GLU A 215 -2.81 -21.01 -18.81
N GLY A 216 -2.70 -21.96 -19.73
CA GLY A 216 -1.55 -22.88 -19.84
C GLY A 216 -1.66 -24.18 -19.03
N ARG A 217 -0.53 -24.67 -18.50
CA ARG A 217 -0.44 -25.94 -17.73
C ARG A 217 -0.80 -25.78 -16.25
N TYR A 218 -1.03 -24.56 -15.77
CA TYR A 218 -1.31 -24.26 -14.37
C TYR A 218 -2.80 -24.02 -14.18
N ARG A 219 -3.43 -24.82 -13.31
CA ARG A 219 -4.83 -24.63 -12.91
C ARG A 219 -4.82 -24.02 -11.52
N THR A 220 -5.17 -22.73 -11.42
CA THR A 220 -5.38 -22.07 -10.12
C THR A 220 -6.72 -22.53 -9.56
N GLU A 221 -6.76 -23.70 -8.93
CA GLU A 221 -7.90 -24.09 -8.10
C GLU A 221 -7.70 -23.53 -6.70
N SER A 222 -8.70 -22.80 -6.18
CA SER A 222 -8.80 -22.48 -4.77
C SER A 222 -9.02 -23.78 -4.00
N VAL A 223 -7.95 -24.42 -3.55
CA VAL A 223 -8.00 -25.57 -2.65
C VAL A 223 -7.42 -25.18 -1.30
N LEU A 224 -8.01 -25.66 -0.20
CA LEU A 224 -7.35 -25.56 1.10
C LEU A 224 -6.06 -26.39 1.03
N PRO A 225 -4.94 -25.92 1.59
CA PRO A 225 -3.81 -26.79 1.90
C PRO A 225 -4.34 -27.92 2.79
N ASN A 226 -4.29 -29.14 2.25
CA ASN A 226 -4.72 -30.40 2.86
C ASN A 226 -6.22 -30.65 3.09
N THR A 227 -7.17 -29.93 2.43
CA THR A 227 -8.59 -30.35 2.26
C THR A 227 -9.30 -29.56 1.12
N THR A 228 -10.57 -29.86 0.78
CA THR A 228 -11.29 -29.27 -0.39
C THR A 228 -12.55 -28.43 -0.04
N LYS A 229 -12.51 -27.38 0.80
CA LYS A 229 -13.68 -26.52 1.14
C LYS A 229 -13.40 -25.04 1.51
N ASP A 230 -14.26 -24.09 1.16
CA ASP A 230 -14.12 -22.63 1.42
C ASP A 230 -14.98 -22.08 2.59
N ILE A 231 -14.60 -20.93 3.22
CA ILE A 231 -15.42 -20.01 4.08
C ILE A 231 -14.87 -18.55 4.17
N THR A 232 -15.71 -17.56 4.56
CA THR A 232 -15.36 -16.12 4.84
C THR A 232 -16.09 -15.64 6.15
N VAL A 233 -16.00 -14.37 6.64
CA VAL A 233 -16.47 -13.84 7.97
C VAL A 233 -17.56 -12.71 7.93
N ARG A 234 -18.39 -12.58 9.01
CA ARG A 234 -19.59 -11.71 9.23
C ARG A 234 -19.29 -10.61 10.30
N LYS A 235 -19.55 -9.33 9.99
CA LYS A 235 -19.44 -8.01 10.75
C LYS A 235 -19.96 -8.02 12.22
N GLY A 236 -19.57 -7.17 13.20
CA GLY A 236 -19.46 -5.69 13.34
C GLY A 236 -20.78 -5.12 13.96
N GLU A 237 -20.91 -4.38 15.08
CA GLU A 237 -20.12 -3.40 15.86
C GLU A 237 -20.59 -3.39 17.35
N ASP A 238 -19.76 -2.89 18.29
CA ASP A 238 -20.15 -1.78 19.22
C ASP A 238 -18.95 -1.29 20.07
N ASN A 239 -18.88 0.04 20.23
CA ASN A 239 -17.86 0.87 20.90
C ASN A 239 -18.12 1.10 22.41
N GLY A 240 -17.08 1.48 23.18
CA GLY A 240 -17.24 2.44 24.30
C GLY A 240 -16.30 2.40 25.54
N ASN A 241 -15.46 3.45 25.67
CA ASN A 241 -14.89 4.13 26.88
C ASN A 241 -13.67 3.59 27.70
N ALA A 242 -12.54 4.35 27.70
CA ALA A 242 -11.71 4.71 28.88
C ALA A 242 -10.57 5.73 28.54
N SER A 243 -10.21 6.64 29.48
CA SER A 243 -9.09 7.61 29.38
C SER A 243 -7.84 7.19 30.20
N HIS A 244 -6.63 7.70 29.88
CA HIS A 244 -5.34 7.28 30.46
C HIS A 244 -4.71 8.29 31.46
N TYR A 245 -4.08 7.79 32.54
CA TYR A 245 -3.31 8.55 33.54
C TYR A 245 -2.06 7.78 34.02
N SER A 246 -1.08 8.46 34.62
CA SER A 246 0.12 7.85 35.19
C SER A 246 -0.16 7.13 36.51
N VAL A 247 0.23 5.85 36.63
CA VAL A 247 -0.21 4.96 37.71
C VAL A 247 0.51 5.16 39.06
N ASP A 248 1.64 5.87 39.09
CA ASP A 248 2.48 6.10 40.28
C ASP A 248 2.71 7.60 40.58
N GLU A 249 1.98 8.47 39.88
CA GLU A 249 2.09 9.93 40.01
C GLU A 249 0.76 10.58 40.37
N VAL A 250 0.85 11.58 41.25
CA VAL A 250 -0.27 12.40 41.67
C VAL A 250 0.09 13.88 41.58
N VAL A 251 -0.87 14.69 41.13
CA VAL A 251 -0.79 16.14 41.16
C VAL A 251 -1.53 16.65 42.38
N VAL A 252 -0.83 17.41 43.23
CA VAL A 252 -1.38 17.96 44.48
C VAL A 252 -1.14 19.45 44.52
N LYS A 253 -2.20 20.23 44.71
CA LYS A 253 -2.10 21.67 44.98
C LYS A 253 -2.47 21.97 46.41
N PHE A 254 -1.55 22.50 47.20
CA PHE A 254 -1.82 22.90 48.59
C PHE A 254 -2.29 24.35 48.66
N ARG A 255 -3.06 24.71 49.71
CA ARG A 255 -3.49 26.10 49.95
C ARG A 255 -2.34 27.04 50.31
N LYS A 256 -1.26 26.49 50.88
CA LYS A 256 0.00 27.18 51.19
C LYS A 256 1.16 26.29 50.74
N PRO A 257 2.32 26.86 50.37
CA PRO A 257 3.46 26.05 49.94
C PRO A 257 3.98 25.21 51.10
N LEU A 258 4.38 23.97 50.82
CA LEU A 258 5.00 23.10 51.82
C LEU A 258 6.34 23.67 52.26
N GLN A 259 6.61 23.60 53.57
CA GLN A 259 7.91 23.98 54.12
C GLN A 259 8.95 22.88 53.82
N PRO A 260 10.25 23.21 53.68
CA PRO A 260 11.29 22.24 53.36
C PRO A 260 11.34 21.02 54.30
N LYS A 261 11.06 21.21 55.59
CA LYS A 261 10.99 20.13 56.59
C LYS A 261 9.81 19.17 56.35
N GLU A 262 8.69 19.67 55.86
CA GLU A 262 7.50 18.87 55.53
C GLU A 262 7.74 18.06 54.26
N LEU A 263 8.39 18.67 53.26
CA LEU A 263 8.79 17.98 52.03
C LEU A 263 9.77 16.83 52.31
N LEU A 264 10.76 17.05 53.18
CA LEU A 264 11.71 16.01 53.61
C LEU A 264 11.03 14.84 54.31
N ARG A 265 10.03 15.14 55.15
CA ARG A 265 9.23 14.11 55.84
C ARG A 265 8.38 13.31 54.85
N LEU A 266 7.69 13.98 53.93
CA LEU A 266 6.89 13.33 52.88
C LEU A 266 7.73 12.44 51.96
N ARG A 267 8.93 12.89 51.57
CA ARG A 267 9.90 12.10 50.78
C ARG A 267 10.29 10.80 51.49
N LYS A 268 10.47 10.87 52.81
CA LYS A 268 10.84 9.71 53.62
C LYS A 268 9.66 8.75 53.85
N ASP A 269 8.49 9.26 54.21
CA ASP A 269 7.34 8.47 54.65
C ASP A 269 6.65 7.73 53.50
N LEU A 270 6.70 8.28 52.29
CA LEU A 270 6.02 7.76 51.11
C LEU A 270 6.95 7.39 49.95
N ASP A 271 8.27 7.38 50.19
CA ASP A 271 9.31 7.19 49.17
C ASP A 271 9.07 8.06 47.92
N LEU A 272 8.80 9.34 48.18
CA LEU A 272 8.43 10.30 47.15
C LEU A 272 9.64 10.99 46.55
N THR A 273 9.53 11.21 45.27
CA THR A 273 10.32 12.20 44.54
C THR A 273 9.38 13.28 44.04
N VAL A 274 9.79 14.55 44.17
CA VAL A 274 9.09 15.65 43.52
C VAL A 274 9.61 15.70 42.10
N VAL A 275 8.80 15.24 41.15
CA VAL A 275 9.19 15.21 39.73
C VAL A 275 9.16 16.63 39.18
N ARG A 276 8.18 17.43 39.61
CA ARG A 276 8.02 18.81 39.19
C ARG A 276 7.29 19.62 40.26
N GLN A 277 7.73 20.86 40.50
CA GLN A 277 7.08 21.80 41.42
C GLN A 277 6.84 23.13 40.69
N THR A 278 5.66 23.71 40.89
CA THR A 278 5.36 25.08 40.46
C THR A 278 4.51 25.76 41.53
N ARG A 279 5.08 26.76 42.21
CA ARG A 279 4.47 27.49 43.34
C ARG A 279 3.99 26.52 44.44
N GLN A 280 2.67 26.36 44.59
CA GLN A 280 2.02 25.53 45.61
C GLN A 280 1.48 24.19 45.03
N THR A 281 1.73 23.92 43.75
CA THR A 281 1.36 22.68 43.07
C THR A 281 2.59 21.80 42.86
N TYR A 282 2.45 20.52 43.17
CA TYR A 282 3.52 19.54 43.19
C TYR A 282 3.06 18.29 42.43
N VAL A 283 3.96 17.75 41.61
CA VAL A 283 3.81 16.40 41.03
C VAL A 283 4.69 15.48 41.84
N PHE A 284 4.05 14.59 42.61
CA PHE A 284 4.73 13.60 43.42
C PHE A 284 4.70 12.25 42.72
N ARG A 285 5.87 11.63 42.63
CA ARG A 285 6.02 10.24 42.19
C ARG A 285 6.49 9.39 43.35
N SER A 286 5.80 8.30 43.64
CA SER A 286 6.25 7.32 44.63
C SER A 286 6.81 6.11 43.93
N ARG A 287 7.94 5.61 44.43
CA ARG A 287 8.45 4.30 44.00
C ARG A 287 7.72 3.12 44.64
N LYS A 288 6.87 3.38 45.64
CA LYS A 288 6.19 2.34 46.44
C LYS A 288 4.67 2.38 46.37
N HIS A 289 4.07 3.51 45.98
CA HIS A 289 2.62 3.71 46.03
C HIS A 289 2.06 4.14 44.68
N ARG A 290 0.88 3.64 44.34
CA ARG A 290 0.14 4.04 43.13
C ARG A 290 -0.65 5.33 43.36
N ALA A 291 -1.08 5.95 42.25
CA ALA A 291 -1.75 7.25 42.23
C ALA A 291 -2.95 7.30 43.17
N GLU A 292 -3.83 6.29 43.17
CA GLU A 292 -5.03 6.28 44.01
C GLU A 292 -4.73 6.26 45.53
N PRO A 293 -3.86 5.37 46.07
CA PRO A 293 -3.40 5.47 47.46
C PRO A 293 -2.69 6.79 47.81
N LEU A 294 -1.92 7.35 46.89
CA LEU A 294 -1.26 8.65 47.08
C LEU A 294 -2.29 9.78 47.14
N MET A 295 -3.29 9.75 46.28
CA MET A 295 -4.37 10.73 46.25
C MET A 295 -5.13 10.73 47.59
N GLU A 296 -5.47 9.55 48.11
CA GLU A 296 -6.11 9.41 49.43
C GLU A 296 -5.23 9.89 50.58
N TYR A 297 -3.92 9.65 50.51
CA TYR A 297 -2.99 10.18 51.51
C TYR A 297 -2.95 11.71 51.50
N PHE A 298 -2.86 12.32 50.31
CA PHE A 298 -2.72 13.77 50.18
C PHE A 298 -4.00 14.55 50.46
N LYS A 299 -5.19 13.95 50.34
CA LYS A 299 -6.46 14.56 50.79
C LYS A 299 -6.44 14.98 52.26
N LYS A 300 -5.64 14.33 53.11
CA LYS A 300 -5.50 14.63 54.55
C LYS A 300 -4.82 15.97 54.86
N PHE A 301 -4.19 16.59 53.87
CA PHE A 301 -3.46 17.85 54.01
C PHE A 301 -4.31 19.09 53.64
N ASP A 302 -5.64 18.93 53.58
CA ASP A 302 -6.60 19.93 53.04
C ASP A 302 -6.09 20.66 51.77
N PRO A 303 -5.71 19.89 50.73
CA PRO A 303 -5.26 20.46 49.47
C PRO A 303 -6.42 21.15 48.76
N VAL A 304 -6.10 22.11 47.89
CA VAL A 304 -7.06 22.71 46.96
C VAL A 304 -7.62 21.64 46.02
N TYR A 305 -6.77 20.72 45.54
CA TYR A 305 -7.18 19.51 44.83
C TYR A 305 -6.07 18.46 44.82
N VAL A 306 -6.48 17.21 44.53
CA VAL A 306 -5.61 16.05 44.35
C VAL A 306 -6.17 15.18 43.24
N GLU A 307 -5.37 14.88 42.23
CA GLU A 307 -5.80 14.15 41.02
C GLU A 307 -4.67 13.30 40.44
N PRO A 308 -4.97 12.22 39.69
CA PRO A 308 -3.91 11.47 39.03
C PRO A 308 -3.31 12.32 37.91
N HIS A 309 -2.04 12.07 37.59
CA HIS A 309 -1.38 12.83 36.52
C HIS A 309 -1.88 12.34 35.14
N TYR A 310 -2.88 13.05 34.60
CA TYR A 310 -3.45 12.78 33.27
C TYR A 310 -2.47 13.11 32.15
N LEU A 311 -2.37 12.24 31.14
CA LEU A 311 -1.46 12.39 30.01
C LEU A 311 -2.20 12.93 28.77
N TYR A 312 -1.67 13.98 28.16
CA TYR A 312 -2.03 14.44 26.83
C TYR A 312 -0.79 14.42 25.92
N LEU A 313 -0.89 13.80 24.74
CA LEU A 313 0.08 13.87 23.62
C LEU A 313 -0.39 15.05 22.73
N THR A 314 0.42 15.92 22.13
CA THR A 314 1.76 15.88 21.51
C THR A 314 2.46 17.23 21.72
N ASN A 315 3.79 17.30 21.49
CA ASN A 315 4.51 18.57 21.30
C ASN A 315 5.70 18.38 20.35
N GLU A 316 5.63 19.05 19.20
CA GLU A 316 6.73 19.83 18.59
C GLU A 316 7.24 20.89 19.60
N LEU A 317 8.46 21.42 19.67
CA LEU A 317 9.70 21.46 18.88
C LEU A 317 10.81 21.85 19.88
N ASP A 318 12.01 21.27 19.76
CA ASP A 318 13.25 22.00 20.07
C ASP A 318 13.95 22.25 18.73
N GLY A 319 14.26 23.52 18.46
CA GLY A 319 14.63 24.01 17.14
C GLY A 319 15.99 23.53 16.63
N GLU A 320 15.95 22.60 15.69
CA GLU A 320 16.78 22.68 14.49
C GLU A 320 15.89 23.22 13.38
N THR A 321 16.37 24.20 12.61
CA THR A 321 15.69 24.57 11.36
C THR A 321 15.74 23.36 10.43
N ASP A 322 14.67 22.56 10.41
CA ASP A 322 14.56 21.42 9.51
C ASP A 322 14.76 21.96 8.08
N PRO A 323 15.69 21.40 7.29
CA PRO A 323 15.89 21.84 5.91
C PRO A 323 14.56 21.76 5.16
N GLN A 324 14.32 22.67 4.22
CA GLN A 324 13.11 22.64 3.42
C GLN A 324 12.93 21.24 2.79
N PRO A 325 11.72 20.65 2.82
CA PRO A 325 11.49 19.34 2.23
C PRO A 325 11.87 19.34 0.76
N ILE A 326 12.51 18.26 0.30
CA ILE A 326 12.88 18.12 -1.10
C ILE A 326 11.63 17.68 -1.86
N VAL A 327 11.02 18.62 -2.58
CA VAL A 327 9.92 18.33 -3.51
C VAL A 327 10.51 18.00 -4.88
N PRO A 328 10.33 16.78 -5.40
CA PRO A 328 10.76 16.39 -6.73
C PRO A 328 10.13 17.25 -7.84
N ASN A 329 10.90 17.51 -8.89
CA ASN A 329 10.47 18.29 -10.06
C ASN A 329 9.80 17.43 -11.16
N ASP A 330 9.61 16.15 -10.86
CA ASP A 330 9.04 15.09 -11.69
C ASP A 330 7.57 15.39 -12.01
N THR A 331 7.19 15.21 -13.26
CA THR A 331 5.99 15.86 -13.83
C THR A 331 4.66 15.35 -13.26
N LEU A 332 4.66 14.14 -12.70
CA LEU A 332 3.48 13.49 -12.12
C LEU A 332 3.53 13.47 -10.58
N TYR A 333 4.63 13.92 -9.97
CA TYR A 333 4.85 13.84 -8.52
C TYR A 333 3.80 14.60 -7.71
N SER A 334 3.80 15.94 -7.77
CA SER A 334 3.02 16.79 -6.85
C SER A 334 1.51 16.58 -6.94
N ARG A 335 1.03 15.97 -8.02
CA ARG A 335 -0.40 15.76 -8.27
C ARG A 335 -0.86 14.34 -7.97
N TYR A 336 0.00 13.33 -8.08
CA TYR A 336 -0.42 11.93 -8.02
C TYR A 336 0.34 11.06 -7.02
N GLN A 337 1.50 11.50 -6.52
CA GLN A 337 2.30 10.72 -5.57
C GLN A 337 2.06 11.18 -4.13
N TRP A 338 0.81 11.05 -3.67
CA TRP A 338 0.42 11.31 -2.28
C TRP A 338 1.19 10.44 -1.27
N ASN A 339 1.62 9.26 -1.72
CA ASN A 339 2.25 8.21 -0.94
C ASN A 339 3.61 8.63 -0.36
N LEU A 340 4.43 9.37 -1.11
CA LEU A 340 5.78 9.74 -0.62
C LEU A 340 5.74 10.77 0.52
N PRO A 341 4.94 11.85 0.44
CA PRO A 341 4.75 12.76 1.58
C PRO A 341 4.15 12.06 2.81
N GLN A 342 3.20 11.14 2.63
CA GLN A 342 2.52 10.48 3.75
C GLN A 342 3.43 9.62 4.65
N ILE A 343 4.55 9.16 4.10
CA ILE A 343 5.58 8.39 4.85
C ILE A 343 6.83 9.23 5.15
N ASP A 344 6.73 10.56 5.08
CA ASP A 344 7.83 11.49 5.37
C ASP A 344 9.06 11.34 4.46
N THR A 345 8.87 10.90 3.21
CA THR A 345 9.98 10.67 2.27
C THR A 345 10.77 11.94 1.97
N GLU A 346 10.09 13.05 1.69
CA GLU A 346 10.71 14.32 1.30
C GLU A 346 11.66 14.85 2.39
N GLN A 347 11.27 14.66 3.65
CA GLN A 347 12.08 15.02 4.80
C GLN A 347 13.16 13.97 5.07
N GLY A 348 12.87 12.68 4.85
CA GLY A 348 13.87 11.61 4.92
C GLY A 348 15.05 11.84 3.99
N TRP A 349 14.83 12.37 2.78
CA TRP A 349 15.90 12.72 1.84
C TRP A 349 16.82 13.85 2.30
N ASN A 350 16.42 14.66 3.29
CA ASN A 350 17.31 15.62 3.94
C ASN A 350 18.27 14.93 4.92
N VAL A 351 17.95 13.73 5.39
CA VAL A 351 18.80 12.92 6.26
C VAL A 351 19.73 12.04 5.42
N ASN A 352 19.17 11.24 4.50
CA ASN A 352 19.93 10.38 3.61
C ASN A 352 19.12 10.08 2.33
N ARG A 353 19.78 10.17 1.16
CA ARG A 353 19.14 9.92 -0.16
C ARG A 353 19.33 8.49 -0.67
N GLY A 354 20.00 7.66 0.12
CA GLY A 354 20.40 6.29 -0.19
C GLY A 354 21.85 6.20 -0.67
N SER A 355 22.23 4.98 -1.03
CA SER A 355 23.45 4.66 -1.76
C SER A 355 23.14 3.58 -2.79
N GLN A 356 24.14 3.03 -3.48
CA GLN A 356 23.93 1.99 -4.50
C GLN A 356 23.67 0.60 -3.88
N VAL A 357 22.68 0.51 -2.98
CA VAL A 357 22.16 -0.75 -2.44
C VAL A 357 21.36 -1.44 -3.54
N ILE A 358 21.49 -2.77 -3.65
CA ILE A 358 20.78 -3.56 -4.65
C ILE A 358 19.49 -4.12 -4.05
N VAL A 359 18.35 -3.78 -4.65
CA VAL A 359 17.04 -4.35 -4.35
C VAL A 359 16.63 -5.26 -5.51
N ALA A 360 16.48 -6.56 -5.24
CA ALA A 360 15.94 -7.49 -6.21
C ALA A 360 14.41 -7.43 -6.22
N VAL A 361 13.84 -7.35 -7.42
CA VAL A 361 12.40 -7.37 -7.66
C VAL A 361 12.07 -8.72 -8.29
N VAL A 362 11.59 -9.65 -7.46
CA VAL A 362 11.17 -11.00 -7.88
C VAL A 362 9.72 -10.95 -8.31
N ASP A 363 9.48 -10.80 -9.62
CA ASP A 363 8.19 -10.37 -10.18
C ASP A 363 8.01 -10.79 -11.67
N THR A 364 7.23 -10.03 -12.46
CA THR A 364 6.97 -10.24 -13.89
C THR A 364 8.11 -9.77 -14.81
N GLY A 365 9.20 -9.24 -14.26
CA GLY A 365 10.28 -8.58 -15.02
C GLY A 365 10.22 -7.06 -14.87
N VAL A 366 11.14 -6.35 -15.53
CA VAL A 366 11.17 -4.88 -15.53
C VAL A 366 11.49 -4.40 -16.95
N GLN A 367 10.74 -3.42 -17.48
CA GLN A 367 11.09 -2.78 -18.76
C GLN A 367 12.47 -2.12 -18.63
N SER A 368 13.46 -2.65 -19.33
CA SER A 368 14.86 -2.23 -19.14
C SER A 368 15.20 -0.85 -19.69
N ASP A 369 14.46 -0.41 -20.72
CA ASP A 369 14.67 0.85 -21.43
C ASP A 369 13.69 1.97 -21.04
N HIS A 370 12.88 1.75 -20.00
CA HIS A 370 11.94 2.77 -19.51
C HIS A 370 12.72 4.06 -19.15
N PRO A 371 12.36 5.23 -19.68
CA PRO A 371 13.15 6.47 -19.52
C PRO A 371 13.40 6.80 -18.05
N ASP A 372 12.38 6.64 -17.21
CA ASP A 372 12.46 6.86 -15.76
C ASP A 372 13.25 5.81 -14.96
N LEU A 373 13.66 4.70 -15.58
CA LEU A 373 14.48 3.65 -14.95
C LEU A 373 15.90 3.60 -15.53
N GLN A 374 16.24 4.51 -16.44
CA GLN A 374 17.54 4.54 -17.07
C GLN A 374 18.66 4.66 -16.04
N GLY A 375 19.66 3.77 -16.14
CA GLY A 375 20.77 3.71 -15.20
C GLY A 375 20.41 3.23 -13.79
N LYS A 376 19.17 2.80 -13.52
CA LYS A 376 18.75 2.26 -12.21
C LYS A 376 18.87 0.75 -12.12
N LEU A 377 18.97 0.07 -13.26
CA LEU A 377 19.01 -1.40 -13.30
C LEU A 377 20.45 -1.93 -13.23
N VAL A 378 20.62 -3.05 -12.54
CA VAL A 378 21.78 -3.95 -12.64
C VAL A 378 21.37 -5.22 -13.42
N PRO A 379 22.32 -6.07 -13.86
CA PRO A 379 21.97 -7.33 -14.52
C PRO A 379 20.99 -8.16 -13.69
N GLY A 380 19.98 -8.70 -14.38
CA GLY A 380 18.91 -9.51 -13.82
C GLY A 380 18.80 -10.88 -14.50
N VAL A 381 17.79 -11.65 -14.13
CA VAL A 381 17.56 -13.00 -14.67
C VAL A 381 16.09 -13.26 -14.99
N ASN A 382 15.86 -14.01 -16.06
CA ASN A 382 14.57 -14.57 -16.39
C ASN A 382 14.54 -16.06 -16.00
N ILE A 383 13.89 -16.38 -14.89
CA ILE A 383 13.76 -17.75 -14.39
C ILE A 383 12.77 -18.55 -15.26
N VAL A 384 11.76 -17.88 -15.83
CA VAL A 384 10.74 -18.50 -16.67
C VAL A 384 11.32 -18.97 -18.01
N ASP A 385 12.17 -18.14 -18.62
CA ASP A 385 12.87 -18.44 -19.86
C ASP A 385 14.30 -17.87 -19.80
N SER A 386 15.24 -18.69 -19.35
CA SER A 386 16.66 -18.31 -19.18
C SER A 386 17.37 -17.87 -20.46
N SER A 387 16.77 -18.07 -21.64
CA SER A 387 17.32 -17.62 -22.92
C SER A 387 16.99 -16.16 -23.26
N LYS A 388 16.09 -15.53 -22.49
CA LYS A 388 15.59 -14.18 -22.73
C LYS A 388 15.96 -13.20 -21.61
N PRO A 389 16.03 -11.89 -21.91
CA PRO A 389 16.15 -10.88 -20.86
C PRO A 389 14.92 -10.90 -19.92
N PRO A 390 15.05 -10.38 -18.69
CA PRO A 390 13.95 -10.26 -17.71
C PRO A 390 13.01 -9.09 -18.01
N GLU A 391 12.61 -8.93 -19.28
CA GLU A 391 11.69 -7.87 -19.71
C GLU A 391 10.27 -8.12 -19.18
N ASP A 392 9.58 -7.03 -18.87
CA ASP A 392 8.22 -7.08 -18.35
C ASP A 392 7.19 -7.07 -19.49
N ASP A 393 6.42 -8.15 -19.56
CA ASP A 393 5.32 -8.35 -20.50
C ASP A 393 3.94 -8.24 -19.84
N VAL A 394 3.88 -7.90 -18.54
CA VAL A 394 2.63 -7.76 -17.76
C VAL A 394 2.46 -6.34 -17.21
N GLY A 395 3.53 -5.75 -16.72
CA GLY A 395 3.60 -4.39 -16.18
C GLY A 395 3.68 -4.26 -14.67
N HIS A 396 3.47 -5.35 -13.94
CA HIS A 396 3.49 -5.34 -12.48
C HIS A 396 4.90 -5.08 -11.93
N GLY A 397 5.91 -5.82 -12.38
CA GLY A 397 7.28 -5.66 -11.92
C GLY A 397 7.90 -4.32 -12.31
N THR A 398 7.58 -3.76 -13.48
CA THR A 398 7.98 -2.40 -13.87
C THR A 398 7.38 -1.35 -12.94
N HIS A 399 6.12 -1.52 -12.51
CA HIS A 399 5.47 -0.62 -11.57
C HIS A 399 6.11 -0.68 -10.17
N VAL A 400 6.37 -1.90 -9.68
CA VAL A 400 7.10 -2.15 -8.43
C VAL A 400 8.50 -1.52 -8.45
N ALA A 401 9.25 -1.68 -9.55
CA ALA A 401 10.58 -1.10 -9.70
C ALA A 401 10.57 0.44 -9.64
N GLY A 402 9.58 1.08 -10.27
CA GLY A 402 9.42 2.54 -10.23
C GLY A 402 9.16 3.09 -8.84
N ILE A 403 8.35 2.41 -8.02
CA ILE A 403 8.08 2.82 -6.63
C ILE A 403 9.39 2.87 -5.84
N ILE A 404 10.28 1.90 -6.06
CA ILE A 404 11.55 1.81 -5.35
C ILE A 404 12.53 2.88 -5.87
N ALA A 405 12.72 2.97 -7.19
CA ALA A 405 13.91 3.59 -7.75
C ALA A 405 13.71 4.37 -9.06
N ALA A 406 12.48 4.75 -9.44
CA ALA A 406 12.31 5.72 -10.53
C ALA A 406 13.23 6.93 -10.31
N GLN A 407 13.71 7.51 -11.41
CA GLN A 407 14.56 8.67 -11.35
C GLN A 407 13.86 9.80 -10.59
N ILE A 408 14.66 10.67 -9.99
CA ILE A 408 14.16 11.77 -9.19
C ILE A 408 14.82 13.02 -9.76
N ASN A 409 14.04 14.08 -9.90
CA ASN A 409 14.45 15.36 -10.44
C ASN A 409 14.89 15.32 -11.91
N ASN A 410 14.29 14.44 -12.73
CA ASN A 410 14.58 14.38 -14.17
C ASN A 410 13.58 15.15 -15.04
N HIS A 411 12.61 15.86 -14.43
CA HIS A 411 11.50 16.54 -15.11
C HIS A 411 10.62 15.62 -15.97
N GLU A 412 10.61 14.33 -15.67
CA GLU A 412 9.82 13.31 -16.32
C GLU A 412 8.98 12.59 -15.27
N GLY A 413 8.02 11.77 -15.70
CA GLY A 413 7.34 10.77 -14.88
C GLY A 413 7.10 11.01 -13.39
N VAL A 414 7.49 9.99 -12.62
CA VAL A 414 7.28 9.84 -11.19
C VAL A 414 8.63 9.82 -10.47
N ALA A 415 8.65 10.22 -9.19
CA ALA A 415 9.81 10.04 -8.34
C ALA A 415 9.79 8.66 -7.67
N GLY A 416 10.91 7.93 -7.69
CA GLY A 416 11.09 6.76 -6.84
C GLY A 416 11.27 7.17 -5.38
N LEU A 417 11.21 6.22 -4.45
CA LEU A 417 11.48 6.49 -3.03
C LEU A 417 12.98 6.71 -2.76
N THR A 418 13.86 6.19 -3.63
CA THR A 418 15.32 6.23 -3.45
C THR A 418 16.05 6.86 -4.63
N TRP A 419 17.11 7.62 -4.35
CA TRP A 419 17.86 8.33 -5.39
C TRP A 419 18.86 7.42 -6.11
N TYR A 420 19.51 6.51 -5.38
CA TYR A 420 20.70 5.80 -5.88
C TYR A 420 20.60 4.27 -5.86
N THR A 421 19.57 3.72 -5.22
CA THR A 421 19.33 2.27 -5.17
C THR A 421 19.27 1.70 -6.58
N LYS A 422 19.82 0.49 -6.73
CA LYS A 422 19.77 -0.26 -7.96
C LYS A 422 18.72 -1.36 -7.89
N ILE A 423 18.04 -1.59 -9.00
CA ILE A 423 17.06 -2.66 -9.14
C ILE A 423 17.71 -3.83 -9.87
N MET A 424 17.59 -5.02 -9.30
CA MET A 424 17.92 -6.29 -9.93
C MET A 424 16.61 -6.96 -10.40
N PRO A 425 16.28 -6.94 -11.70
CA PRO A 425 15.07 -7.58 -12.22
C PRO A 425 15.20 -9.11 -12.12
N VAL A 426 14.26 -9.76 -11.44
CA VAL A 426 14.19 -11.23 -11.37
C VAL A 426 12.81 -11.66 -11.84
N LYS A 427 12.70 -12.03 -13.12
CA LYS A 427 11.43 -12.48 -13.71
C LYS A 427 11.15 -13.92 -13.27
N ALA A 428 10.27 -14.07 -12.30
CA ALA A 428 9.80 -15.35 -11.77
C ALA A 428 8.32 -15.64 -12.13
N LEU A 429 7.62 -14.64 -12.67
CA LEU A 429 6.24 -14.74 -13.15
C LEU A 429 6.19 -14.65 -14.68
N ASP A 430 5.41 -15.51 -15.31
CA ASP A 430 5.22 -15.57 -16.75
C ASP A 430 4.30 -14.45 -17.27
N SER A 431 4.02 -14.45 -18.58
CA SER A 431 3.21 -13.43 -19.26
C SER A 431 1.75 -13.36 -18.80
N SER A 432 1.26 -14.35 -18.06
CA SER A 432 -0.06 -14.31 -17.42
C SER A 432 -0.02 -13.58 -16.06
N GLY A 433 1.18 -13.36 -15.52
CA GLY A 433 1.42 -12.90 -14.15
C GLY A 433 1.44 -14.03 -13.13
N ALA A 434 1.47 -15.29 -13.57
CA ALA A 434 1.53 -16.47 -12.71
C ALA A 434 2.97 -17.01 -12.61
N GLY A 435 3.30 -17.62 -11.49
CA GLY A 435 4.58 -18.30 -11.30
C GLY A 435 4.45 -19.43 -10.29
N SER A 436 5.29 -20.45 -10.46
CA SER A 436 5.33 -21.56 -9.51
C SER A 436 6.12 -21.15 -8.25
N THR A 437 5.79 -21.76 -7.11
CA THR A 437 6.59 -21.58 -5.88
C THR A 437 8.05 -21.98 -6.08
N TYR A 438 8.31 -22.91 -7.02
CA TYR A 438 9.66 -23.32 -7.42
C TYR A 438 10.40 -22.19 -8.14
N SER A 439 9.79 -21.57 -9.16
CA SER A 439 10.39 -20.45 -9.92
C SER A 439 10.66 -19.23 -9.01
N VAL A 440 9.75 -18.95 -8.07
CA VAL A 440 9.96 -17.89 -7.08
C VAL A 440 11.13 -18.23 -6.15
N ALA A 441 11.21 -19.46 -5.64
CA ALA A 441 12.30 -19.91 -4.79
C ALA A 441 13.67 -19.86 -5.49
N GLU A 442 13.75 -20.28 -6.76
CA GLU A 442 14.95 -20.14 -7.59
C GLU A 442 15.34 -18.67 -7.77
N GLY A 443 14.36 -17.78 -8.03
CA GLY A 443 14.60 -16.35 -8.12
C GLY A 443 15.18 -15.75 -6.82
N VAL A 444 14.67 -16.17 -5.66
CA VAL A 444 15.18 -15.74 -4.34
C VAL A 444 16.63 -16.20 -4.14
N ILE A 445 16.94 -17.46 -4.44
CA ILE A 445 18.30 -18.00 -4.33
C ILE A 445 19.25 -17.24 -5.27
N TRP A 446 18.85 -17.08 -6.53
CA TRP A 446 19.65 -16.39 -7.53
C TRP A 446 19.93 -14.94 -7.12
N ALA A 447 18.92 -14.20 -6.66
CA ALA A 447 19.09 -12.82 -6.19
C ALA A 447 20.09 -12.74 -5.02
N ALA A 448 19.99 -13.63 -4.03
CA ALA A 448 20.90 -13.69 -2.90
C ALA A 448 22.34 -14.04 -3.33
N ASP A 449 22.50 -14.90 -4.34
CA ASP A 449 23.81 -15.27 -4.90
C ASP A 449 24.46 -14.16 -5.72
N HIS A 450 23.67 -13.26 -6.29
CA HIS A 450 24.13 -12.19 -7.18
C HIS A 450 24.20 -10.83 -6.49
N GLY A 451 24.20 -10.81 -5.15
CA GLY A 451 24.51 -9.63 -4.35
C GLY A 451 23.34 -8.73 -4.02
N ALA A 452 22.09 -9.20 -4.13
CA ALA A 452 20.94 -8.47 -3.61
C ALA A 452 21.08 -8.23 -2.10
N ASN A 453 20.79 -7.01 -1.65
CA ASN A 453 20.78 -6.67 -0.22
C ASN A 453 19.37 -6.75 0.38
N VAL A 454 18.37 -6.51 -0.47
CA VAL A 454 16.95 -6.61 -0.14
C VAL A 454 16.26 -7.34 -1.30
N ILE A 455 15.30 -8.21 -0.99
CA ILE A 455 14.43 -8.86 -1.98
C ILE A 455 13.00 -8.38 -1.71
N ASN A 456 12.36 -7.79 -2.72
CA ASN A 456 10.94 -7.48 -2.71
C ASN A 456 10.15 -8.56 -3.46
N MET A 457 9.15 -9.14 -2.80
CA MET A 457 8.19 -10.08 -3.38
C MET A 457 6.77 -9.51 -3.27
N SER A 458 6.34 -8.81 -4.31
CA SER A 458 4.98 -8.28 -4.43
C SER A 458 3.98 -9.35 -4.92
N LEU A 459 4.14 -10.56 -4.41
CA LEU A 459 3.41 -11.78 -4.77
C LEU A 459 3.10 -12.59 -3.51
N GLY A 460 2.12 -13.48 -3.62
CA GLY A 460 1.82 -14.39 -2.53
C GLY A 460 0.70 -15.37 -2.85
N ASN A 461 0.63 -16.43 -2.06
CA ASN A 461 -0.39 -17.46 -2.10
C ASN A 461 -0.80 -17.83 -0.67
N TYR A 462 -1.74 -18.77 -0.51
CA TYR A 462 -2.14 -19.28 0.80
C TYR A 462 -1.61 -20.68 1.12
N ALA A 463 -0.66 -21.15 0.33
CA ALA A 463 -0.10 -22.49 0.43
C ALA A 463 1.35 -22.37 0.88
N GLN A 464 1.63 -22.84 2.10
CA GLN A 464 2.99 -22.97 2.58
C GLN A 464 3.75 -23.96 1.68
N ALA A 465 4.96 -23.60 1.30
CA ALA A 465 5.83 -24.41 0.46
C ALA A 465 7.22 -24.48 1.08
N GLN A 466 7.63 -25.68 1.52
CA GLN A 466 8.89 -25.88 2.23
C GLN A 466 10.10 -25.38 1.43
N PHE A 467 10.14 -25.65 0.12
CA PHE A 467 11.24 -25.21 -0.73
C PHE A 467 11.37 -23.67 -0.81
N LEU A 468 10.24 -22.97 -0.88
CA LEU A 468 10.24 -21.50 -0.85
C LEU A 468 10.70 -20.98 0.52
N HIS A 469 10.27 -21.62 1.62
CA HIS A 469 10.74 -21.26 2.95
C HIS A 469 12.25 -21.49 3.10
N ASP A 470 12.78 -22.60 2.58
CA ASP A 470 14.21 -22.90 2.58
C ASP A 470 15.02 -21.87 1.78
N ALA A 471 14.52 -21.46 0.61
CA ALA A 471 15.12 -20.38 -0.18
C ALA A 471 15.13 -19.03 0.56
N ILE A 472 14.04 -18.71 1.28
CA ILE A 472 13.95 -17.49 2.09
C ILE A 472 14.94 -17.55 3.26
N ARG A 473 15.01 -18.68 3.97
CA ARG A 473 16.00 -18.87 5.05
C ARG A 473 17.42 -18.78 4.51
N TYR A 474 17.68 -19.30 3.32
CA TYR A 474 18.96 -19.16 2.65
C TYR A 474 19.33 -17.70 2.40
N ALA A 475 18.44 -16.91 1.80
CA ALA A 475 18.65 -15.48 1.59
C ALA A 475 18.84 -14.72 2.91
N ASN A 476 18.01 -15.01 3.91
CA ASN A 476 18.11 -14.39 5.24
C ASN A 476 19.44 -14.73 5.93
N ASN A 477 19.93 -15.97 5.84
CA ASN A 477 21.22 -16.38 6.39
C ASN A 477 22.41 -15.73 5.67
N LYS A 478 22.22 -15.26 4.43
CA LYS A 478 23.19 -14.43 3.70
C LYS A 478 23.12 -12.95 4.05
N GLY A 479 22.27 -12.56 5.00
CA GLY A 479 22.09 -11.17 5.43
C GLY A 479 21.23 -10.34 4.47
N VAL A 480 20.50 -10.99 3.55
CA VAL A 480 19.52 -10.34 2.67
C VAL A 480 18.22 -10.15 3.44
N LEU A 481 17.66 -8.95 3.42
CA LEU A 481 16.32 -8.72 3.97
C LEU A 481 15.26 -9.11 2.94
N VAL A 482 14.26 -9.88 3.35
CA VAL A 482 13.15 -10.26 2.48
C VAL A 482 11.89 -9.51 2.90
N VAL A 483 11.23 -8.85 1.95
CA VAL A 483 10.00 -8.07 2.14
C VAL A 483 8.92 -8.62 1.22
N ALA A 484 7.71 -8.82 1.73
CA ALA A 484 6.62 -9.35 0.91
C ALA A 484 5.24 -8.75 1.25
N ALA A 485 4.40 -8.70 0.20
CA ALA A 485 3.02 -8.25 0.29
C ALA A 485 2.13 -9.25 1.03
N SER A 486 1.24 -8.78 1.92
CA SER A 486 0.37 -9.65 2.73
C SER A 486 -0.77 -10.32 1.95
N GLY A 487 -1.20 -9.74 0.82
CA GLY A 487 -2.30 -10.22 -0.02
C GLY A 487 -3.53 -9.30 -0.04
N ASN A 488 -4.49 -9.61 -0.92
CA ASN A 488 -5.57 -8.68 -1.31
C ASN A 488 -6.99 -9.28 -1.16
N ASP A 489 -7.19 -10.17 -0.19
CA ASP A 489 -8.49 -10.85 0.05
C ASP A 489 -9.21 -10.38 1.29
N ASN A 490 -8.70 -9.34 1.96
CA ASN A 490 -9.25 -8.84 3.22
C ASN A 490 -9.49 -9.96 4.25
N THR A 491 -8.49 -10.83 4.43
CA THR A 491 -8.55 -11.96 5.36
C THR A 491 -7.40 -11.92 6.37
N ASP A 492 -7.63 -12.53 7.53
CA ASP A 492 -6.62 -12.84 8.53
C ASP A 492 -5.83 -14.13 8.24
N ARG A 493 -6.19 -14.84 7.17
CA ARG A 493 -5.47 -16.05 6.75
C ARG A 493 -4.02 -15.69 6.36
N PRO A 494 -3.01 -16.35 6.94
CA PRO A 494 -1.62 -16.10 6.60
C PRO A 494 -1.33 -16.35 5.12
N GLY A 495 -0.85 -15.32 4.42
CA GLY A 495 -0.36 -15.39 3.05
C GLY A 495 1.16 -15.64 3.04
N TYR A 496 1.64 -16.52 2.17
CA TYR A 496 3.06 -16.84 1.99
C TYR A 496 3.56 -16.27 0.67
N PRO A 497 4.77 -15.67 0.63
CA PRO A 497 5.83 -15.78 1.63
C PRO A 497 5.75 -14.79 2.82
N ALA A 498 4.85 -13.81 2.80
CA ALA A 498 4.80 -12.77 3.84
C ALA A 498 4.72 -13.30 5.28
N ALA A 499 3.98 -14.39 5.51
CA ALA A 499 3.81 -14.97 6.84
C ALA A 499 5.00 -15.83 7.33
N TYR A 500 6.06 -15.99 6.53
CA TYR A 500 7.26 -16.65 7.05
C TYR A 500 7.98 -15.76 8.07
N PRO A 501 8.47 -16.30 9.21
CA PRO A 501 9.08 -15.50 10.28
C PRO A 501 10.28 -14.63 9.85
N GLU A 502 10.99 -15.05 8.80
CA GLU A 502 12.16 -14.37 8.25
C GLU A 502 11.80 -13.22 7.27
N VAL A 503 10.51 -13.03 6.97
CA VAL A 503 10.03 -12.06 5.99
C VAL A 503 9.37 -10.89 6.71
N VAL A 504 9.65 -9.66 6.25
CA VAL A 504 8.91 -8.48 6.67
C VAL A 504 7.59 -8.43 5.89
N ALA A 505 6.48 -8.69 6.58
CA ALA A 505 5.14 -8.71 5.99
C ALA A 505 4.53 -7.30 5.93
N VAL A 506 4.04 -6.92 4.75
CA VAL A 506 3.55 -5.56 4.49
C VAL A 506 2.05 -5.53 4.19
N SER A 507 1.28 -4.82 5.01
CA SER A 507 -0.12 -4.47 4.73
C SER A 507 -0.23 -3.12 3.99
N ALA A 508 -1.38 -2.86 3.37
CA ALA A 508 -1.61 -1.67 2.57
C ALA A 508 -2.49 -0.63 3.30
N THR A 509 -2.10 0.64 3.22
CA THR A 509 -2.92 1.79 3.60
C THR A 509 -3.51 2.52 2.40
N ASP A 510 -4.61 3.24 2.64
CA ASP A 510 -5.22 4.19 1.73
C ASP A 510 -4.73 5.64 2.00
N PRO A 511 -5.11 6.61 1.15
CA PRO A 511 -4.70 8.01 1.33
C PRO A 511 -5.22 8.68 2.62
N GLY A 512 -6.17 8.06 3.32
CA GLY A 512 -6.65 8.52 4.63
C GLY A 512 -5.86 7.92 5.80
N GLY A 513 -4.86 7.08 5.52
CA GLY A 513 -4.12 6.33 6.54
C GLY A 513 -4.89 5.10 7.06
N GLY A 514 -6.07 4.80 6.52
CA GLY A 514 -6.83 3.62 6.87
C GLY A 514 -6.25 2.36 6.22
N LYS A 515 -6.45 1.19 6.83
CA LYS A 515 -6.15 -0.10 6.18
C LYS A 515 -6.98 -0.18 4.91
N ALA A 516 -6.33 -0.37 3.77
CA ALA A 516 -7.02 -0.54 2.51
C ALA A 516 -8.01 -1.72 2.61
N GLU A 517 -9.21 -1.54 2.06
CA GLU A 517 -10.32 -2.49 2.22
C GLU A 517 -9.91 -3.90 1.75
N TYR A 518 -9.10 -4.01 0.70
CA TYR A 518 -8.61 -5.28 0.16
C TYR A 518 -7.45 -5.90 0.97
N SER A 519 -6.73 -5.14 1.80
CA SER A 519 -5.50 -5.61 2.44
C SER A 519 -5.79 -6.76 3.40
N ASN A 520 -5.03 -7.85 3.24
CA ASN A 520 -4.94 -8.87 4.28
C ASN A 520 -4.36 -8.28 5.57
N PHE A 521 -4.72 -8.92 6.67
CA PHE A 521 -4.35 -8.55 8.03
C PHE A 521 -3.99 -9.82 8.82
N GLY A 522 -3.56 -9.69 10.07
CA GLY A 522 -3.20 -10.80 10.95
C GLY A 522 -1.97 -10.51 11.79
N ASP A 523 -1.71 -11.35 12.80
CA ASP A 523 -0.58 -11.16 13.72
C ASP A 523 0.79 -11.28 13.02
N TYR A 524 0.82 -11.82 11.80
CA TYR A 524 2.02 -11.92 10.97
C TYR A 524 2.40 -10.61 10.28
N ILE A 525 1.54 -9.58 10.29
CA ILE A 525 1.89 -8.27 9.71
C ILE A 525 2.97 -7.59 10.55
N ASP A 526 4.01 -7.08 9.89
CA ASP A 526 5.07 -6.32 10.54
C ASP A 526 4.84 -4.82 10.43
N VAL A 527 4.55 -4.30 9.24
CA VAL A 527 4.37 -2.87 9.01
C VAL A 527 3.32 -2.64 7.93
N ALA A 528 2.77 -1.42 7.89
CA ALA A 528 1.92 -0.95 6.82
C ALA A 528 2.66 0.06 5.92
N ALA A 529 2.24 0.15 4.66
CA ALA A 529 2.71 1.18 3.75
C ALA A 529 1.62 1.58 2.73
N PRO A 530 1.73 2.76 2.09
CA PRO A 530 0.81 3.19 1.04
C PRO A 530 0.63 2.16 -0.07
N GLY A 531 -0.61 1.73 -0.30
CA GLY A 531 -0.91 0.71 -1.31
C GLY A 531 -2.05 1.03 -2.26
N THR A 532 -2.77 2.14 -2.09
CA THR A 532 -3.98 2.46 -2.89
C THR A 532 -3.74 3.58 -3.89
N SER A 533 -4.05 3.36 -5.16
CA SER A 533 -3.87 4.33 -6.25
C SER A 533 -2.46 4.95 -6.25
N ILE A 534 -1.47 4.07 -6.33
CA ILE A 534 -0.05 4.41 -6.35
C ILE A 534 0.38 4.61 -7.80
N ALA A 535 0.79 5.82 -8.15
CA ALA A 535 1.36 6.15 -9.45
C ALA A 535 2.81 5.63 -9.56
N SER A 536 3.13 4.93 -10.66
CA SER A 536 4.48 4.48 -10.96
C SER A 536 4.69 4.23 -12.46
N THR A 537 5.91 3.84 -12.83
CA THR A 537 6.31 3.43 -14.19
C THR A 537 5.52 2.22 -14.69
N TYR A 538 5.32 2.11 -16.00
CA TYR A 538 4.54 1.03 -16.61
C TYR A 538 5.04 0.73 -18.03
N PRO A 539 4.92 -0.51 -18.55
CA PRO A 539 5.48 -0.86 -19.86
C PRO A 539 5.03 0.02 -21.01
N GLY A 540 5.93 0.16 -21.99
CA GLY A 540 5.77 1.06 -23.12
C GLY A 540 6.17 2.50 -22.79
N SER A 541 7.05 2.68 -21.80
CA SER A 541 7.48 4.01 -21.33
C SER A 541 6.31 4.86 -20.81
N ARG A 542 5.30 4.21 -20.21
CA ARG A 542 4.07 4.84 -19.72
C ARG A 542 4.07 4.91 -18.19
N TYR A 543 3.03 5.52 -17.65
CA TYR A 543 2.78 5.56 -16.21
C TYR A 543 1.37 5.06 -15.90
N ALA A 544 1.22 4.37 -14.78
CA ALA A 544 -0.05 3.82 -14.34
C ALA A 544 -0.25 3.97 -12.83
N SER A 545 -1.51 4.00 -12.42
CA SER A 545 -1.91 3.93 -11.02
C SER A 545 -2.40 2.53 -10.72
N LEU A 546 -1.81 1.88 -9.71
CA LEU A 546 -2.20 0.55 -9.25
C LEU A 546 -2.45 0.55 -7.75
N SER A 547 -3.32 -0.36 -7.31
CA SER A 547 -3.66 -0.62 -5.91
C SER A 547 -3.41 -2.07 -5.51
N GLY A 548 -2.83 -2.28 -4.35
CA GLY A 548 -2.57 -3.60 -3.78
C GLY A 548 -1.50 -3.56 -2.69
N THR A 549 -1.45 -4.60 -1.86
CA THR A 549 -0.30 -4.84 -0.96
C THR A 549 1.00 -4.99 -1.74
N SER A 550 0.91 -5.41 -3.01
CA SER A 550 1.99 -5.39 -3.99
C SER A 550 2.60 -4.02 -4.24
N MET A 551 1.84 -2.93 -4.07
CA MET A 551 2.34 -1.55 -4.18
C MET A 551 2.83 -1.02 -2.83
N ALA A 552 2.36 -1.58 -1.71
CA ALA A 552 2.85 -1.24 -0.37
C ALA A 552 4.25 -1.83 -0.11
N SER A 553 4.44 -3.12 -0.40
CA SER A 553 5.71 -3.86 -0.25
C SER A 553 6.96 -3.12 -0.77
N PRO A 554 6.98 -2.56 -2.00
CA PRO A 554 8.14 -1.86 -2.52
C PRO A 554 8.52 -0.60 -1.75
N HIS A 555 7.58 0.08 -1.07
CA HIS A 555 7.93 1.22 -0.22
C HIS A 555 8.79 0.77 0.98
N VAL A 556 8.46 -0.38 1.57
CA VAL A 556 9.21 -0.96 2.69
C VAL A 556 10.57 -1.47 2.22
N ALA A 557 10.63 -2.14 1.07
CA ALA A 557 11.90 -2.59 0.48
C ALA A 557 12.82 -1.41 0.14
N ALA A 558 12.24 -0.31 -0.36
CA ALA A 558 12.95 0.93 -0.62
C ALA A 558 13.50 1.55 0.68
N LEU A 559 12.68 1.66 1.73
CA LEU A 559 13.15 2.15 3.04
C LEU A 559 14.26 1.26 3.62
N ALA A 560 14.13 -0.06 3.52
CA ALA A 560 15.20 -0.99 3.93
C ALA A 560 16.51 -0.70 3.21
N SER A 561 16.45 -0.38 1.91
CA SER A 561 17.64 0.00 1.13
C SER A 561 18.24 1.34 1.58
N LEU A 562 17.41 2.32 1.97
CA LEU A 562 17.87 3.59 2.54
C LEU A 562 18.54 3.39 3.91
N ILE A 563 17.95 2.57 4.77
CA ILE A 563 18.52 2.21 6.07
C ILE A 563 19.90 1.55 5.90
N ARG A 564 20.01 0.56 5.00
CA ARG A 564 21.30 -0.08 4.68
C ARG A 564 22.28 0.88 4.02
N GLY A 565 21.80 1.83 3.21
CA GLY A 565 22.64 2.85 2.61
C GLY A 565 23.20 3.84 3.62
N ALA A 566 22.43 4.15 4.66
CA ALA A 566 22.85 4.99 5.78
C ALA A 566 23.79 4.26 6.74
N ASN A 567 23.55 2.96 7.00
CA ASN A 567 24.41 2.13 7.83
C ASN A 567 24.56 0.72 7.24
N PRO A 568 25.62 0.47 6.44
CA PRO A 568 25.85 -0.82 5.79
C PRO A 568 26.17 -1.98 6.74
N GLN A 569 26.48 -1.70 8.02
CA GLN A 569 26.86 -2.70 9.03
C GLN A 569 25.65 -3.34 9.72
N LEU A 570 24.45 -2.86 9.44
CA LEU A 570 23.22 -3.45 9.97
C LEU A 570 22.95 -4.80 9.30
N SER A 571 22.74 -5.81 10.13
CA SER A 571 22.14 -7.08 9.73
C SER A 571 20.71 -6.87 9.23
N ASN A 572 20.20 -7.81 8.45
CA ASN A 572 18.79 -7.83 8.05
C ASN A 572 17.82 -7.78 9.25
N ALA A 573 18.12 -8.48 10.34
CA ALA A 573 17.30 -8.41 11.56
C ALA A 573 17.30 -7.02 12.21
N GLU A 574 18.45 -6.34 12.28
CA GLU A 574 18.54 -4.96 12.77
C GLU A 574 17.78 -4.00 11.86
N VAL A 575 17.88 -4.14 10.53
CA VAL A 575 17.08 -3.35 9.57
C VAL A 575 15.59 -3.58 9.78
N ALA A 576 15.14 -4.83 9.92
CA ALA A 576 13.74 -5.15 10.21
C ALA A 576 13.26 -4.53 11.52
N ASN A 577 14.11 -4.49 12.54
CA ASN A 577 13.79 -3.85 13.81
C ASN A 577 13.69 -2.32 13.69
N VAL A 578 14.56 -1.68 12.91
CA VAL A 578 14.44 -0.25 12.60
C VAL A 578 13.09 0.02 11.95
N LEU A 579 12.73 -0.72 10.88
CA LEU A 579 11.44 -0.59 10.19
C LEU A 579 10.25 -0.64 11.16
N ARG A 580 10.25 -1.61 12.08
CA ARG A 580 9.19 -1.80 13.08
C ARG A 580 9.17 -0.70 14.14
N SER A 581 10.33 -0.37 14.71
CA SER A 581 10.43 0.54 15.87
C SER A 581 10.21 2.02 15.53
N THR A 582 10.40 2.40 14.26
CA THR A 582 10.24 3.78 13.81
C THR A 582 8.95 3.99 13.01
N ALA A 583 8.13 2.95 12.85
CA ALA A 583 6.83 3.07 12.24
C ALA A 583 5.93 4.00 13.08
N VAL A 584 5.10 4.77 12.39
CA VAL A 584 4.03 5.56 13.01
C VAL A 584 2.89 4.62 13.35
N ASP A 585 2.70 4.41 14.65
CA ASP A 585 1.64 3.58 15.21
C ASP A 585 0.25 4.07 14.75
N LEU A 586 -0.51 3.19 14.10
CA LEU A 586 -1.85 3.46 13.59
C LEU A 586 -2.81 2.44 14.17
N GLY A 587 -4.06 2.86 14.42
CA GLY A 587 -5.06 1.97 15.00
C GLY A 587 -4.88 1.79 16.51
N ASP A 588 -4.88 0.54 16.97
CA ASP A 588 -4.72 0.22 18.39
C ASP A 588 -3.26 0.39 18.80
N LYS A 589 -3.03 1.02 19.95
CA LYS A 589 -1.66 1.31 20.42
C LYS A 589 -0.77 0.06 20.47
N GLY A 590 0.39 0.14 19.83
CA GLY A 590 1.38 -0.93 19.75
C GLY A 590 1.12 -1.84 18.57
N LYS A 591 1.73 -3.04 18.57
CA LYS A 591 1.55 -3.96 17.45
C LYS A 591 0.09 -4.42 17.37
N ASP A 592 -0.57 -4.17 16.24
CA ASP A 592 -1.91 -4.66 15.95
C ASP A 592 -1.93 -5.52 14.67
N LYS A 593 -3.04 -6.21 14.42
CA LYS A 593 -3.16 -7.15 13.30
C LYS A 593 -3.34 -6.46 11.94
N TYR A 594 -3.74 -5.19 11.90
CA TYR A 594 -4.05 -4.46 10.67
C TYR A 594 -2.83 -3.70 10.15
N TYR A 595 -2.13 -2.97 11.04
CA TYR A 595 -0.98 -2.15 10.66
C TYR A 595 0.36 -2.73 11.13
N GLY A 596 0.36 -3.85 11.86
CA GLY A 596 1.58 -4.38 12.47
C GLY A 596 2.08 -3.39 13.50
N TYR A 597 3.33 -2.96 13.40
CA TYR A 597 3.90 -1.91 14.24
C TYR A 597 3.53 -0.49 13.79
N GLY A 598 2.77 -0.34 12.69
CA GLY A 598 2.33 0.94 12.16
C GLY A 598 2.76 1.17 10.71
N GLN A 599 2.46 2.36 10.20
CA GLN A 599 2.89 2.77 8.87
C GLN A 599 4.37 3.18 8.88
N ILE A 600 5.14 2.75 7.88
CA ILE A 600 6.56 3.14 7.78
C ILE A 600 6.74 4.67 7.72
N ASP A 601 7.87 5.13 8.26
CA ASP A 601 8.28 6.54 8.25
C ASP A 601 9.76 6.64 7.86
N ILE A 602 10.02 7.27 6.70
CA ILE A 602 11.35 7.34 6.12
C ILE A 602 12.28 8.20 6.99
N ARG A 603 11.78 9.34 7.48
CA ARG A 603 12.57 10.29 8.27
C ARG A 603 12.98 9.70 9.61
N ASN A 604 12.03 9.13 10.35
CA ASN A 604 12.28 8.56 11.67
C ASN A 604 13.24 7.37 11.57
N ALA A 605 13.04 6.49 10.59
CA ALA A 605 13.95 5.38 10.31
C ALA A 605 15.37 5.87 10.04
N LEU A 606 15.55 6.85 9.14
CA LEU A 606 16.87 7.37 8.79
C LEU A 606 17.54 8.13 9.94
N ARG A 607 16.80 8.92 10.72
CA ARG A 607 17.34 9.59 11.92
C ARG A 607 17.80 8.58 12.97
N SER A 608 17.07 7.46 13.12
CA SER A 608 17.43 6.41 14.09
C SER A 608 18.75 5.71 13.78
N VAL A 609 19.19 5.71 12.51
CA VAL A 609 20.45 5.07 12.09
C VAL A 609 21.56 6.06 11.74
N GLY A 610 21.24 7.34 11.52
CA GLY A 610 22.18 8.40 11.16
C GLY A 610 22.77 9.22 12.32
N GLY A 611 22.26 9.07 13.55
CA GLY A 611 22.76 9.80 14.73
C GLY A 611 23.97 9.16 15.40
N GLN A 612 24.93 9.97 15.91
CA GLN A 612 26.06 9.51 16.75
C GLN A 612 25.63 8.71 18.01
N ALA A 613 24.34 8.77 18.39
CA ALA A 613 23.80 7.96 19.48
C ALA A 613 23.75 6.46 19.15
N SER A 614 23.54 6.09 17.87
CA SER A 614 23.41 4.70 17.43
C SER A 614 24.75 3.97 17.42
N SER A 615 25.86 4.69 17.20
CA SER A 615 27.22 4.12 17.28
C SER A 615 27.63 3.69 18.69
N LEU A 616 27.03 4.26 19.75
CA LEU A 616 27.36 3.89 21.13
C LEU A 616 26.50 2.72 21.64
N GLN A 617 25.27 2.58 21.15
CA GLN A 617 24.35 1.50 21.53
C GLN A 617 24.65 0.19 20.79
N MET A 618 25.14 0.27 19.54
CA MET A 618 25.50 -0.91 18.72
C MET A 618 26.99 -1.31 18.82
N TYR A 619 27.80 -0.54 19.53
CA TYR A 619 29.25 -0.79 19.70
C TYR A 619 29.57 -2.20 20.22
N PRO A 620 28.86 -2.76 21.23
CA PRO A 620 29.20 -4.08 21.77
C PRO A 620 29.00 -5.22 20.77
N ASP A 621 27.94 -5.15 19.97
CA ASP A 621 27.62 -6.20 18.98
C ASP A 621 28.49 -6.07 17.71
N GLN A 622 28.86 -4.84 17.33
CA GLN A 622 29.82 -4.59 16.25
C GLN A 622 31.21 -5.14 16.59
N VAL A 623 31.73 -4.85 17.78
CA VAL A 623 33.02 -5.37 18.25
C VAL A 623 32.97 -6.89 18.36
N ARG A 624 31.87 -7.49 18.82
CA ARG A 624 31.71 -8.95 18.86
C ARG A 624 31.78 -9.56 17.46
N ARG A 625 31.09 -8.98 16.47
CA ARG A 625 31.12 -9.48 15.08
C ARG A 625 32.49 -9.31 14.43
N GLU A 626 33.16 -8.19 14.66
CA GLU A 626 34.55 -8.02 14.20
C GLU A 626 35.44 -9.11 14.80
N LEU A 627 35.40 -9.33 16.12
CA LEU A 627 36.18 -10.36 16.82
C LEU A 627 35.87 -11.78 16.30
N GLU A 628 34.60 -12.10 16.04
CA GLU A 628 34.19 -13.37 15.45
C GLU A 628 34.71 -13.55 14.01
N SER A 629 34.73 -12.47 13.21
CA SER A 629 35.25 -12.49 11.84
C SER A 629 36.77 -12.66 11.75
N ILE A 630 37.51 -12.28 12.80
CA ILE A 630 38.96 -12.51 12.93
C ILE A 630 39.31 -13.79 13.72
N GLY A 631 38.31 -14.62 14.05
CA GLY A 631 38.54 -15.94 14.64
C GLY A 631 39.07 -15.93 16.07
N ILE A 632 38.93 -14.81 16.79
CA ILE A 632 39.32 -14.70 18.21
C ILE A 632 38.08 -15.02 19.05
N ARG A 633 38.02 -16.23 19.60
CA ARG A 633 36.98 -16.65 20.55
C ARG A 633 37.26 -16.17 21.96
#